data_AF-A0A6C2UGZ8-F1
#
_entry.id   AF-A0A6C2UGZ8-F1
#
_cell.length_a   1.000
_cell.length_b   1.000
_cell.length_c   1.000
_cell.angle_alpha   90.00
_cell.angle_beta   90.00
_cell.angle_gamma   90.00
#
_symmetry.space_group_name_H-M   'P 1'
#
loop_
_entity.id
_entity.type
_entity.pdbx_description
1 polymer ?
#
loop_
_entity_poly.entity_id
_entity_poly.type
_entity_poly.pdbx_seq_one_letter_code
_entity_poly.pdbx_strand_id
1 'polypeptide(L)'
;MKQNKKYNKALQSIPSPGGGGCHPALLGVANHGVMAGLTDERMFTDIRNSIPDGDRPVPDNEIDAAIRRARQDLTGVTSTGGRPSVPHKPRPVIKSAYLQHLLKQGKGISEQDLRAVSPVQLLEVPKYDAHFILQVLFNPEDILFLGGRYDTGLRPAKDWIDHIHGHGTSGLPHIIPNPLTGNLGEKKGGGLSFRCDAAVKAFCYTVVEFDNLSKEDQLAFWAVVPLPVAALIDSGGKSIHGWIRTDGITDAQAWTEKIETELYARRLIPMGVDPACKNESRLSRLPGHYRAEKERYQKLLYLNPHPAPIPIFGDKKLAAIHRRASQA
;
A
#
# COMPACT_ATOMS: atom_id res chain seq x y z
N MET A 1 6.10 38.63 -11.15
CA MET A 1 7.27 38.62 -10.21
C MET A 1 7.18 37.58 -9.09
N LYS A 2 6.10 37.49 -8.29
CA LYS A 2 6.02 36.53 -7.17
C LYS A 2 6.04 35.06 -7.60
N GLN A 3 5.38 34.71 -8.72
CA GLN A 3 5.33 33.33 -9.21
C GLN A 3 6.66 32.90 -9.86
N ASN A 4 7.31 33.75 -10.67
CA ASN A 4 8.64 33.45 -11.22
C ASN A 4 9.69 33.21 -10.11
N LYS A 5 9.62 33.96 -9.00
CA LYS A 5 10.50 33.70 -7.85
C LYS A 5 10.25 32.34 -7.20
N LYS A 6 8.98 31.92 -7.08
CA LYS A 6 8.61 30.59 -6.56
C LYS A 6 9.04 29.47 -7.50
N TYR A 7 8.88 29.67 -8.81
CA TYR A 7 9.32 28.76 -9.85
C TYR A 7 10.85 28.55 -9.81
N ASN A 8 11.63 29.63 -9.81
CA ASN A 8 13.09 29.55 -9.71
C ASN A 8 13.55 28.89 -8.41
N LYS A 9 12.89 29.20 -7.28
CA LYS A 9 13.19 28.54 -6.01
C LYS A 9 12.89 27.04 -6.05
N ALA A 10 11.79 26.65 -6.70
CA ALA A 10 11.41 25.25 -6.84
C ALA A 10 12.39 24.48 -7.74
N LEU A 11 12.86 25.08 -8.84
CA LEU A 11 13.90 24.51 -9.70
C LEU A 11 15.18 24.19 -8.92
N GLN A 12 15.63 25.13 -8.08
CA GLN A 12 16.82 24.96 -7.23
C GLN A 12 16.64 23.92 -6.12
N SER A 13 15.40 23.49 -5.85
CA SER A 13 15.07 22.56 -4.77
C SER A 13 14.74 21.15 -5.29
N ILE A 14 14.99 20.85 -6.57
CA ILE A 14 14.79 19.51 -7.12
C ILE A 14 15.81 18.56 -6.48
N PRO A 15 15.37 17.51 -5.77
CA PRO A 15 16.29 16.54 -5.16
C PRO A 15 16.80 15.54 -6.20
N SER A 16 17.95 14.92 -5.92
CA SER A 16 18.51 13.86 -6.76
C SER A 16 17.54 12.68 -6.94
N PRO A 17 17.47 12.10 -8.15
CA PRO A 17 16.69 10.90 -8.41
C PRO A 17 17.30 9.67 -7.72
N GLY A 18 16.47 8.68 -7.36
CA GLY A 18 16.91 7.44 -6.68
C GLY A 18 16.26 7.15 -5.33
N GLY A 19 15.42 8.05 -4.80
CA GLY A 19 14.67 7.82 -3.55
C GLY A 19 14.32 9.08 -2.77
N GLY A 20 14.92 10.23 -3.11
CA GLY A 20 14.75 11.51 -2.41
C GLY A 20 13.52 12.35 -2.78
N GLY A 21 12.52 11.78 -3.47
CA GLY A 21 11.31 12.53 -3.85
C GLY A 21 11.46 13.44 -5.07
N CYS A 22 12.32 13.09 -6.04
CA CYS A 22 12.48 13.83 -7.30
C CYS A 22 11.15 13.91 -8.07
N HIS A 23 10.48 12.77 -8.29
CA HIS A 23 9.20 12.70 -9.00
C HIS A 23 8.12 13.70 -8.50
N PRO A 24 7.77 13.74 -7.19
CA PRO A 24 6.81 14.72 -6.69
C PRO A 24 7.31 16.17 -6.75
N ALA A 25 8.64 16.41 -6.72
CA ALA A 25 9.19 17.75 -6.88
C ALA A 25 9.00 18.31 -8.30
N LEU A 26 9.11 17.47 -9.34
CA LEU A 26 8.89 17.85 -10.74
C LEU A 26 7.48 18.45 -10.94
N LEU A 27 6.46 17.82 -10.37
CA LEU A 27 5.08 18.33 -10.42
C LEU A 27 4.93 19.66 -9.67
N GLY A 28 5.63 19.84 -8.54
CA GLY A 28 5.65 21.11 -7.80
C GLY A 28 6.25 22.26 -8.63
N VAL A 29 7.35 21.99 -9.33
CA VAL A 29 7.98 22.96 -10.24
C VAL A 29 7.07 23.28 -11.42
N ALA A 30 6.49 22.26 -12.07
CA ALA A 30 5.57 22.42 -13.18
C ALA A 30 4.35 23.28 -12.80
N ASN A 31 3.76 23.05 -11.62
CA ASN A 31 2.67 23.88 -11.10
C ASN A 31 3.07 25.35 -10.98
N HIS A 32 4.26 25.64 -10.45
CA HIS A 32 4.76 27.03 -10.37
C HIS A 32 5.02 27.63 -11.75
N GLY A 33 5.50 26.84 -12.72
CA GLY A 33 5.74 27.28 -14.09
C GLY A 33 4.44 27.64 -14.83
N VAL A 34 3.40 26.81 -14.68
CA VAL A 34 2.06 27.11 -15.23
C VAL A 34 1.48 28.36 -14.57
N MET A 35 1.56 28.50 -13.24
CA MET A 35 1.13 29.72 -12.54
C MET A 35 1.94 30.97 -12.91
N ALA A 36 3.17 30.79 -13.40
CA ALA A 36 4.04 31.85 -13.92
C ALA A 36 3.78 32.18 -15.39
N GLY A 37 2.90 31.43 -16.08
CA GLY A 37 2.56 31.63 -17.49
C GLY A 37 3.65 31.17 -18.46
N LEU A 38 4.54 30.26 -18.05
CA LEU A 38 5.59 29.72 -18.92
C LEU A 38 5.02 28.72 -19.94
N THR A 39 5.70 28.50 -21.06
CA THR A 39 5.34 27.46 -22.04
C THR A 39 5.83 26.09 -21.59
N ASP A 40 5.27 25.03 -22.20
CA ASP A 40 5.61 23.65 -21.85
C ASP A 40 7.08 23.35 -22.22
N GLU A 41 7.55 23.84 -23.36
CA GLU A 41 8.94 23.70 -23.83
C GLU A 41 9.92 24.39 -22.88
N ARG A 42 9.53 25.58 -22.38
CA ARG A 42 10.36 26.33 -21.44
C ARG A 42 10.46 25.61 -20.11
N MET A 43 9.33 25.15 -19.57
CA MET A 43 9.31 24.37 -18.33
C MET A 43 10.10 23.08 -18.47
N PHE A 44 9.95 22.37 -19.59
CA PHE A 44 10.68 21.14 -19.84
C PHE A 44 12.19 21.38 -19.80
N THR A 45 12.68 22.38 -20.54
CA THR A 45 14.10 22.70 -20.61
C THR A 45 14.65 23.13 -19.26
N ASP A 46 13.95 24.01 -18.54
CA ASP A 46 14.37 24.48 -17.22
C ASP A 46 14.42 23.33 -16.20
N ILE A 47 13.38 22.48 -16.16
CA ILE A 47 13.32 21.32 -15.27
C ILE A 47 14.44 20.35 -15.60
N ARG A 48 14.62 20.01 -16.89
CA ARG A 48 15.64 19.06 -17.34
C ARG A 48 17.04 19.50 -16.94
N ASN A 49 17.35 20.78 -17.10
CA ASN A 49 18.65 21.37 -16.75
C ASN A 49 18.86 21.53 -15.24
N SER A 50 17.79 21.47 -14.44
CA SER A 50 17.85 21.67 -12.99
C SER A 50 17.80 20.37 -12.19
N ILE A 51 17.62 19.21 -12.84
CA ILE A 51 17.70 17.90 -12.16
C ILE A 51 19.17 17.59 -11.87
N PRO A 52 19.57 17.43 -10.59
CA PRO A 52 20.93 17.05 -10.25
C PRO A 52 21.18 15.57 -10.56
N ASP A 53 22.45 15.19 -10.68
CA ASP A 53 22.86 13.80 -10.85
C ASP A 53 22.33 12.92 -9.70
N GLY A 54 22.00 11.67 -10.02
CA GLY A 54 21.54 10.68 -9.04
C GLY A 54 21.61 9.26 -9.58
N ASP A 55 21.23 8.30 -8.73
CA ASP A 55 21.42 6.86 -8.99
C ASP A 55 20.62 6.33 -10.19
N ARG A 56 19.60 7.08 -10.64
CA ARG A 56 18.76 6.72 -11.79
C ARG A 56 18.47 7.95 -12.64
N PRO A 57 18.53 7.87 -13.98
CA PRO A 57 18.12 8.97 -14.84
C PRO A 57 16.61 9.18 -14.74
N VAL A 58 16.18 10.45 -14.74
CA VAL A 58 14.76 10.82 -14.92
C VAL A 58 14.46 10.80 -16.42
N PRO A 59 13.55 9.94 -16.90
CA PRO A 59 13.17 9.91 -18.31
C PRO A 59 12.27 11.10 -18.67
N ASP A 60 12.37 11.57 -19.92
CA ASP A 60 11.69 12.79 -20.40
C ASP A 60 10.16 12.71 -20.26
N ASN A 61 9.60 11.51 -20.45
CA ASN A 61 8.16 11.27 -20.27
C ASN A 61 7.66 11.55 -18.85
N GLU A 62 8.53 11.51 -17.84
CA GLU A 62 8.22 11.85 -16.46
C GLU A 62 8.05 13.37 -16.28
N ILE A 63 8.91 14.15 -16.93
CA ILE A 63 8.83 15.62 -16.98
C ILE A 63 7.58 16.05 -17.75
N ASP A 64 7.35 15.45 -18.93
CA ASP A 64 6.16 15.71 -19.74
C ASP A 64 4.86 15.36 -19.01
N ALA A 65 4.85 14.26 -18.26
CA ALA A 65 3.71 13.88 -17.43
C ALA A 65 3.45 14.91 -16.34
N ALA A 66 4.49 15.41 -15.66
CA ALA A 66 4.37 16.45 -14.65
C ALA A 66 3.82 17.77 -15.22
N ILE A 67 4.31 18.20 -16.38
CA ILE A 67 3.85 19.42 -17.06
C ILE A 67 2.40 19.29 -17.52
N ARG A 68 2.06 18.20 -18.22
CA ARG A 68 0.67 17.94 -18.66
C ARG A 68 -0.28 17.90 -17.47
N ARG A 69 0.12 17.27 -16.37
CA ARG A 69 -0.69 17.22 -15.14
C ARG A 69 -0.90 18.61 -14.55
N ALA A 70 0.16 19.42 -14.43
CA ALA A 70 0.06 20.79 -13.92
C ALA A 70 -0.85 21.66 -14.80
N ARG A 71 -0.79 21.52 -16.13
CA ARG A 71 -1.71 22.18 -17.06
C ARG A 71 -3.15 21.76 -16.82
N GLN A 72 -3.43 20.46 -16.84
CA GLN A 72 -4.77 19.94 -16.59
C GLN A 72 -5.36 20.47 -15.28
N ASP A 73 -4.57 20.45 -14.20
CA ASP A 73 -5.01 20.88 -12.87
C ASP A 73 -5.21 22.40 -12.76
N LEU A 74 -4.50 23.23 -13.54
CA LEU A 74 -4.48 24.70 -13.38
C LEU A 74 -5.16 25.49 -14.51
N THR A 75 -5.24 24.94 -15.73
CA THR A 75 -5.91 25.57 -16.87
C THR A 75 -7.30 24.99 -17.13
N GLY A 76 -7.65 23.87 -16.51
CA GLY A 76 -8.96 23.20 -16.60
C GLY A 76 -10.08 23.86 -15.78
N VAL A 77 -10.17 25.20 -15.75
CA VAL A 77 -11.34 25.93 -15.21
C VAL A 77 -11.66 27.16 -16.08
N THR A 78 -12.62 26.99 -16.98
CA THR A 78 -13.54 28.05 -17.44
C THR A 78 -14.91 27.36 -17.48
N SER A 79 -15.86 27.68 -16.59
CA SER A 79 -16.88 28.72 -16.85
C SER A 79 -17.49 29.38 -15.61
N THR A 80 -16.92 29.26 -14.40
CA THR A 80 -17.50 29.91 -13.19
C THR A 80 -16.42 30.35 -12.19
N GLY A 81 -15.54 31.29 -12.56
CA GLY A 81 -14.86 32.25 -11.67
C GLY A 81 -14.11 31.78 -10.40
N GLY A 82 -14.03 30.48 -10.12
CA GLY A 82 -13.39 29.91 -8.94
C GLY A 82 -11.95 29.55 -9.22
N ARG A 83 -11.03 29.90 -8.31
CA ARG A 83 -9.68 29.32 -8.32
C ARG A 83 -9.80 27.79 -8.31
N PRO A 84 -8.99 27.05 -9.09
CA PRO A 84 -8.91 25.61 -8.95
C PRO A 84 -8.65 25.27 -7.48
N SER A 85 -9.56 24.53 -6.86
CA SER A 85 -9.39 24.04 -5.50
C SER A 85 -8.21 23.07 -5.52
N VAL A 86 -7.03 23.54 -5.12
CA VAL A 86 -5.90 22.63 -4.83
C VAL A 86 -6.45 21.61 -3.84
N PRO A 87 -6.42 20.29 -4.14
CA PRO A 87 -6.92 19.30 -3.21
C PRO A 87 -6.19 19.50 -1.88
N HIS A 88 -6.91 19.94 -0.85
CA HIS A 88 -6.31 20.11 0.46
C HIS A 88 -5.89 18.72 0.94
N LYS A 89 -4.59 18.50 1.11
CA LYS A 89 -4.09 17.28 1.74
C LYS A 89 -4.85 17.09 3.05
N PRO A 90 -5.51 15.94 3.27
CA PRO A 90 -6.26 15.70 4.49
C PRO A 90 -5.37 15.94 5.71
N ARG A 91 -5.87 16.69 6.68
CA ARG A 91 -5.08 16.98 7.89
C ARG A 91 -4.91 15.70 8.71
N PRO A 92 -3.67 15.30 9.05
CA PRO A 92 -3.42 14.21 9.98
C PRO A 92 -4.20 14.39 11.28
N VAL A 93 -4.83 13.32 11.73
CA VAL A 93 -5.48 13.24 13.05
C VAL A 93 -4.54 12.59 14.06
N ILE A 94 -3.71 11.66 13.60
CA ILE A 94 -2.71 10.98 14.42
C ILE A 94 -1.41 11.77 14.38
N LYS A 95 -0.83 12.01 15.57
CA LYS A 95 0.51 12.56 15.71
C LYS A 95 1.54 11.47 15.43
N SER A 96 2.65 11.80 14.77
CA SER A 96 3.74 10.84 14.48
C SER A 96 4.28 10.16 15.75
N ALA A 97 4.28 10.84 16.91
CA ALA A 97 4.68 10.27 18.19
C ALA A 97 3.82 9.08 18.65
N TYR A 98 2.60 8.91 18.12
CA TYR A 98 1.74 7.79 18.45
C TYR A 98 2.33 6.45 17.98
N LEU A 99 3.07 6.43 16.87
CA LEU A 99 3.79 5.23 16.45
C LEU A 99 4.75 4.76 17.54
N GLN A 100 5.58 5.66 18.07
CA GLN A 100 6.55 5.32 19.12
C GLN A 100 5.88 4.77 20.39
N HIS A 101 4.67 5.25 20.70
CA HIS A 101 3.86 4.68 21.78
C HIS A 101 3.45 3.23 21.48
N LEU A 102 2.95 2.94 20.28
CA LEU A 102 2.58 1.58 19.87
C LEU A 102 3.80 0.64 19.88
N LEU A 103 4.93 1.08 19.32
CA LEU A 103 6.17 0.29 19.27
C LEU A 103 6.68 -0.04 20.66
N LYS A 104 6.64 0.93 21.59
CA LYS A 104 7.01 0.70 22.98
C LYS A 104 6.06 -0.30 23.66
N GLN A 105 4.77 -0.23 23.36
CA GLN A 105 3.76 -1.11 23.96
C GLN A 105 3.88 -2.55 23.46
N GLY A 106 4.11 -2.76 22.17
CA GLY A 106 4.24 -4.09 21.56
C GLY A 106 5.67 -4.66 21.56
N LYS A 107 6.61 -4.03 22.27
CA LYS A 107 8.02 -4.40 22.21
C LYS A 107 8.24 -5.85 22.65
N GLY A 108 9.04 -6.58 21.87
CA GLY A 108 9.42 -7.97 22.19
C GLY A 108 8.44 -9.04 21.71
N ILE A 109 7.38 -8.65 21.00
CA ILE A 109 6.51 -9.60 20.31
C ILE A 109 7.28 -10.26 19.17
N SER A 110 7.25 -11.59 19.13
CA SER A 110 7.86 -12.39 18.08
C SER A 110 6.83 -12.83 17.02
N GLU A 111 7.32 -13.33 15.88
CA GLU A 111 6.49 -14.01 14.88
C GLU A 111 5.74 -15.21 15.49
N GLN A 112 6.37 -15.94 16.41
CA GLN A 112 5.77 -17.10 17.06
C GLN A 112 4.61 -16.70 17.97
N ASP A 113 4.72 -15.57 18.68
CA ASP A 113 3.63 -15.07 19.52
C ASP A 113 2.39 -14.76 18.68
N LEU A 114 2.56 -14.10 17.52
CA LEU A 114 1.45 -13.81 16.60
C LEU A 114 0.80 -15.09 16.06
N ARG A 115 1.62 -16.07 15.67
CA ARG A 115 1.13 -17.37 15.18
C ARG A 115 0.36 -18.12 16.26
N ALA A 116 0.84 -18.08 17.51
CA ALA A 116 0.22 -18.75 18.64
C ALA A 116 -1.14 -18.14 19.05
N VAL A 117 -1.39 -16.87 18.75
CA VAL A 117 -2.68 -16.21 19.04
C VAL A 117 -3.61 -16.11 17.83
N SER A 118 -3.20 -16.65 16.67
CA SER A 118 -4.02 -16.72 15.47
C SER A 118 -5.31 -17.52 15.74
N PRO A 119 -6.51 -16.94 15.49
CA PRO A 119 -7.78 -17.67 15.64
C PRO A 119 -7.88 -18.91 14.75
N VAL A 120 -7.24 -18.90 13.58
CA VAL A 120 -7.04 -20.10 12.77
C VAL A 120 -5.69 -20.71 13.11
N GLN A 121 -5.69 -22.00 13.46
CA GLN A 121 -4.48 -22.76 13.74
C GLN A 121 -3.61 -22.86 12.48
N LEU A 122 -2.44 -22.23 12.52
CA LEU A 122 -1.47 -22.24 11.41
C LEU A 122 -0.56 -23.47 11.50
N LEU A 123 -0.14 -23.98 10.34
CA LEU A 123 0.82 -25.09 10.24
C LEU A 123 2.24 -24.55 10.22
N GLU A 124 3.18 -25.32 10.77
CA GLU A 124 4.61 -24.98 10.75
C GLU A 124 5.24 -25.05 9.36
N VAL A 125 4.57 -25.68 8.39
CA VAL A 125 5.07 -25.85 7.02
C VAL A 125 4.46 -24.76 6.12
N PRO A 126 5.20 -23.67 5.79
CA PRO A 126 4.60 -22.49 5.17
C PRO A 126 4.00 -22.73 3.79
N LYS A 127 4.45 -23.75 3.05
CA LYS A 127 4.01 -24.02 1.67
C LYS A 127 2.50 -24.23 1.51
N TYR A 128 1.79 -24.51 2.61
CA TYR A 128 0.33 -24.70 2.64
C TYR A 128 -0.43 -23.44 3.11
N ASP A 129 0.26 -22.36 3.48
CA ASP A 129 -0.37 -21.17 4.07
C ASP A 129 -1.41 -20.50 3.14
N ALA A 130 -1.20 -20.57 1.82
CA ALA A 130 -2.15 -20.04 0.85
C ALA A 130 -3.53 -20.71 0.96
N HIS A 131 -3.60 -22.02 1.23
CA HIS A 131 -4.86 -22.75 1.39
C HIS A 131 -5.71 -22.16 2.50
N PHE A 132 -5.09 -21.83 3.64
CA PHE A 132 -5.81 -21.26 4.79
C PHE A 132 -6.44 -19.92 4.45
N ILE A 133 -5.71 -19.00 3.81
CA ILE A 133 -6.28 -17.71 3.41
C ILE A 133 -7.44 -17.92 2.43
N LEU A 134 -7.25 -18.73 1.39
CA LEU A 134 -8.27 -18.92 0.35
C LEU A 134 -9.55 -19.55 0.90
N GLN A 135 -9.43 -20.54 1.79
CA GLN A 135 -10.58 -21.24 2.36
C GLN A 135 -11.31 -20.42 3.44
N VAL A 136 -10.59 -19.59 4.19
CA VAL A 136 -11.13 -18.89 5.37
C VAL A 136 -11.68 -17.51 5.01
N LEU A 137 -11.04 -16.79 4.09
CA LEU A 137 -11.33 -15.37 3.83
C LEU A 137 -12.17 -15.10 2.58
N PHE A 138 -12.37 -16.11 1.71
CA PHE A 138 -13.01 -15.94 0.42
C PHE A 138 -14.14 -16.94 0.20
N ASN A 139 -15.15 -16.51 -0.55
CA ASN A 139 -16.16 -17.42 -1.06
C ASN A 139 -15.58 -18.23 -2.23
N PRO A 140 -15.99 -19.50 -2.42
CA PRO A 140 -15.52 -20.34 -3.52
C PRO A 140 -15.62 -19.71 -4.93
N GLU A 141 -16.63 -18.86 -5.14
CA GLU A 141 -16.91 -18.18 -6.41
C GLU A 141 -16.27 -16.79 -6.53
N ASP A 142 -15.55 -16.31 -5.51
CA ASP A 142 -14.83 -15.04 -5.60
C ASP A 142 -13.75 -15.15 -6.67
N ILE A 143 -13.77 -14.25 -7.64
CA ILE A 143 -12.77 -14.21 -8.70
C ILE A 143 -11.53 -13.51 -8.17
N LEU A 144 -10.41 -14.24 -8.11
CA LEU A 144 -9.16 -13.75 -7.54
C LEU A 144 -8.03 -13.74 -8.57
N PHE A 145 -7.14 -12.78 -8.39
CA PHE A 145 -5.84 -12.76 -9.05
C PHE A 145 -4.79 -13.34 -8.10
N LEU A 146 -4.11 -14.41 -8.53
CA LEU A 146 -2.87 -14.88 -7.95
C LEU A 146 -1.81 -14.96 -9.05
N GLY A 147 -0.64 -14.36 -8.86
CA GLY A 147 0.41 -14.38 -9.88
C GLY A 147 1.51 -13.34 -9.74
N GLY A 148 2.38 -13.31 -10.74
CA GLY A 148 3.44 -12.35 -10.95
C GLY A 148 2.96 -11.00 -11.46
N ARG A 149 3.85 -10.01 -11.50
CA ARG A 149 3.52 -8.61 -11.85
C ARG A 149 2.88 -8.46 -13.24
N TYR A 150 3.20 -9.35 -14.18
CA TYR A 150 2.74 -9.26 -15.57
C TYR A 150 1.65 -10.26 -15.91
N ASP A 151 1.28 -11.12 -14.96
CA ASP A 151 0.21 -12.08 -15.17
C ASP A 151 -1.15 -11.38 -15.15
N THR A 152 -2.11 -12.00 -15.83
CA THR A 152 -3.50 -11.52 -15.96
C THR A 152 -4.53 -12.60 -15.62
N GLY A 153 -4.07 -13.80 -15.25
CA GLY A 153 -4.94 -14.93 -14.97
C GLY A 153 -5.83 -14.67 -13.76
N LEU A 154 -7.14 -14.70 -13.99
CA LEU A 154 -8.17 -14.65 -12.95
C LEU A 154 -8.85 -16.02 -12.86
N ARG A 155 -9.14 -16.47 -11.65
CA ARG A 155 -9.89 -17.71 -11.42
C ARG A 155 -10.74 -17.59 -10.15
N PRO A 156 -11.86 -18.31 -10.04
CA PRO A 156 -12.55 -18.53 -8.78
C PRO A 156 -11.59 -19.03 -7.68
N ALA A 157 -11.87 -18.67 -6.43
CA ALA A 157 -11.07 -19.08 -5.28
C ALA A 157 -10.96 -20.61 -5.18
N LYS A 158 -12.04 -21.35 -5.46
CA LYS A 158 -12.02 -22.83 -5.48
C LYS A 158 -11.03 -23.40 -6.51
N ASP A 159 -10.96 -22.81 -7.70
CA ASP A 159 -10.06 -23.25 -8.76
C ASP A 159 -8.59 -22.95 -8.40
N TRP A 160 -8.34 -21.86 -7.67
CA TRP A 160 -7.02 -21.58 -7.10
C TRP A 160 -6.65 -22.55 -5.99
N ILE A 161 -7.59 -22.92 -5.12
CA ILE A 161 -7.39 -23.94 -4.08
C ILE A 161 -6.98 -25.27 -4.73
N ASP A 162 -7.71 -25.71 -5.76
CA ASP A 162 -7.41 -26.95 -6.50
C ASP A 162 -6.04 -26.88 -7.20
N HIS A 163 -5.75 -25.74 -7.85
CA HIS A 163 -4.45 -25.53 -8.48
C HIS A 163 -3.29 -25.64 -7.47
N ILE A 164 -3.40 -24.95 -6.33
CA ILE A 164 -2.36 -24.94 -5.30
C ILE A 164 -2.27 -26.30 -4.61
N HIS A 165 -3.38 -27.04 -4.48
CA HIS A 165 -3.36 -28.40 -3.96
C HIS A 165 -2.49 -29.33 -4.85
N GLY A 166 -2.65 -29.25 -6.17
CA GLY A 166 -1.89 -30.09 -7.11
C GLY A 166 -0.46 -29.62 -7.40
N HIS A 167 -0.22 -28.30 -7.43
CA HIS A 167 1.01 -27.70 -7.98
C HIS A 167 1.79 -26.85 -6.97
N GLY A 168 1.23 -26.63 -5.77
CA GLY A 168 1.76 -25.66 -4.80
C GLY A 168 1.62 -24.22 -5.27
N THR A 169 2.43 -23.34 -4.70
CA THR A 169 2.38 -21.87 -4.92
C THR A 169 3.51 -21.37 -5.83
N SER A 170 4.22 -22.27 -6.52
CA SER A 170 5.31 -21.89 -7.43
C SER A 170 4.80 -20.97 -8.53
N GLY A 171 5.52 -19.87 -8.80
CA GLY A 171 5.09 -18.86 -9.77
C GLY A 171 3.95 -17.93 -9.31
N LEU A 172 3.42 -18.08 -8.10
CA LEU A 172 2.33 -17.24 -7.54
C LEU A 172 2.81 -16.34 -6.39
N PRO A 173 3.64 -15.30 -6.66
CA PRO A 173 4.20 -14.47 -5.59
C PRO A 173 3.21 -13.48 -4.96
N HIS A 174 2.10 -13.17 -5.61
CA HIS A 174 1.17 -12.14 -5.13
C HIS A 174 -0.29 -12.57 -5.28
N ILE A 175 -1.14 -11.88 -4.52
CA ILE A 175 -2.60 -11.93 -4.57
C ILE A 175 -3.16 -10.51 -4.50
N ILE A 176 -4.28 -10.25 -5.17
CA ILE A 176 -5.11 -9.06 -4.87
C ILE A 176 -6.13 -9.51 -3.81
N PRO A 177 -6.12 -8.94 -2.59
CA PRO A 177 -7.00 -9.40 -1.51
C PRO A 177 -8.48 -9.11 -1.74
N ASN A 178 -8.82 -8.23 -2.68
CA ASN A 178 -10.19 -7.90 -3.03
C ASN A 178 -10.66 -8.73 -4.24
N PRO A 179 -11.82 -9.40 -4.16
CA PRO A 179 -12.43 -10.06 -5.31
C PRO A 179 -12.60 -9.11 -6.50
N LEU A 180 -12.36 -9.65 -7.69
CA LEU A 180 -12.42 -8.94 -8.96
C LEU A 180 -13.72 -9.28 -9.70
N THR A 181 -14.05 -8.46 -10.69
CA THR A 181 -15.25 -8.67 -11.51
C THR A 181 -15.10 -9.80 -12.52
N GLY A 182 -13.87 -10.20 -12.84
CA GLY A 182 -13.57 -11.08 -13.98
C GLY A 182 -13.49 -10.35 -15.32
N ASN A 183 -13.82 -9.06 -15.36
CA ASN A 183 -13.87 -8.24 -16.57
C ASN A 183 -12.74 -7.20 -16.60
N LEU A 184 -12.51 -6.65 -17.79
CA LEU A 184 -11.58 -5.54 -17.97
C LEU A 184 -12.14 -4.26 -17.32
N GLY A 185 -11.32 -3.61 -16.48
CA GLY A 185 -11.57 -2.26 -15.98
C GLY A 185 -10.63 -1.24 -16.63
N GLU A 186 -11.03 0.02 -16.65
CA GLU A 186 -10.20 1.13 -17.14
C GLU A 186 -9.20 1.61 -16.07
N LYS A 187 -7.93 1.72 -16.44
CA LYS A 187 -6.88 2.21 -15.53
C LYS A 187 -6.93 3.74 -15.41
N LYS A 188 -6.55 4.28 -14.25
CA LYS A 188 -6.36 5.73 -13.97
C LYS A 188 -5.26 6.43 -14.81
N GLY A 189 -4.75 5.80 -15.87
CA GLY A 189 -3.79 6.35 -16.82
C GLY A 189 -4.01 5.86 -18.25
N GLY A 190 -5.21 5.35 -18.54
CA GLY A 190 -5.59 4.83 -19.85
C GLY A 190 -5.29 3.34 -20.04
N GLY A 191 -6.08 2.71 -20.91
CA GLY A 191 -6.01 1.30 -21.24
C GLY A 191 -6.75 0.40 -20.24
N LEU A 192 -6.98 -0.84 -20.65
CA LEU A 192 -7.79 -1.80 -19.92
C LEU A 192 -6.92 -2.79 -19.13
N SER A 193 -7.43 -3.28 -18.00
CA SER A 193 -6.78 -4.33 -17.20
C SER A 193 -7.76 -5.09 -16.33
N PHE A 194 -7.55 -6.40 -16.20
CA PHE A 194 -8.26 -7.27 -15.26
C PHE A 194 -7.89 -7.05 -13.78
N ARG A 195 -6.81 -6.30 -13.51
CA ARG A 195 -6.20 -6.16 -12.18
C ARG A 195 -5.98 -4.71 -11.76
N CYS A 196 -6.96 -3.86 -12.07
CA CYS A 196 -6.97 -2.45 -11.72
C CYS A 196 -8.14 -2.12 -10.78
N ASP A 197 -8.14 -0.93 -10.17
CA ASP A 197 -9.18 -0.49 -9.23
C ASP A 197 -10.59 -0.64 -9.82
N ALA A 198 -10.81 -0.24 -11.08
CA ALA A 198 -12.09 -0.37 -11.77
C ALA A 198 -12.53 -1.83 -12.04
N ALA A 199 -11.64 -2.81 -11.85
CA ALA A 199 -11.94 -4.23 -11.97
C ALA A 199 -12.25 -4.89 -10.61
N VAL A 200 -12.23 -4.15 -9.50
CA VAL A 200 -12.59 -4.65 -8.17
C VAL A 200 -14.11 -4.81 -8.06
N LYS A 201 -14.54 -5.98 -7.58
CA LYS A 201 -15.95 -6.33 -7.38
C LYS A 201 -16.41 -6.06 -5.94
N ALA A 202 -15.55 -6.35 -4.96
CA ALA A 202 -15.86 -6.21 -3.56
C ALA A 202 -14.67 -5.67 -2.77
N PHE A 203 -14.95 -4.72 -1.87
CA PHE A 203 -13.95 -4.03 -1.03
C PHE A 203 -13.85 -4.72 0.31
N CYS A 204 -13.23 -5.90 0.34
CA CYS A 204 -13.13 -6.73 1.54
C CYS A 204 -11.97 -6.30 2.45
N TYR A 205 -10.83 -5.93 1.86
CA TYR A 205 -9.60 -5.66 2.59
C TYR A 205 -8.77 -4.52 1.97
N THR A 206 -8.07 -3.77 2.82
CA THR A 206 -6.95 -2.90 2.41
C THR A 206 -5.62 -3.47 2.90
N VAL A 207 -4.55 -3.26 2.13
CA VAL A 207 -3.21 -3.81 2.42
C VAL A 207 -2.33 -2.74 3.06
N VAL A 208 -1.93 -2.95 4.30
CA VAL A 208 -1.05 -2.03 5.03
C VAL A 208 0.33 -2.65 5.16
N GLU A 209 1.37 -1.92 4.76
CA GLU A 209 2.76 -2.33 4.91
C GLU A 209 3.67 -1.15 5.32
N PHE A 210 4.86 -1.49 5.80
CA PHE A 210 5.93 -0.54 6.12
C PHE A 210 7.19 -0.90 5.33
N ASP A 211 7.78 0.10 4.68
CA ASP A 211 9.08 -0.06 4.01
C ASP A 211 10.27 0.29 4.92
N ASN A 212 10.04 1.15 5.93
CA ASN A 212 11.11 1.79 6.69
C ASN A 212 11.20 1.36 8.16
N LEU A 213 10.28 0.49 8.62
CA LEU A 213 10.35 -0.07 9.97
C LEU A 213 11.14 -1.37 10.01
N SER A 214 11.85 -1.60 11.11
CA SER A 214 12.47 -2.90 11.37
C SER A 214 11.40 -3.99 11.44
N LYS A 215 11.76 -5.26 11.23
CA LYS A 215 10.80 -6.36 11.35
C LYS A 215 10.20 -6.44 12.76
N GLU A 216 11.04 -6.23 13.78
CA GLU A 216 10.66 -6.20 15.19
C GLU A 216 9.65 -5.08 15.48
N ASP A 217 9.88 -3.88 14.95
CA ASP A 217 8.93 -2.77 15.10
C ASP A 217 7.61 -3.04 14.39
N GLN A 218 7.64 -3.71 13.22
CA GLN A 218 6.41 -4.11 12.54
C GLN A 218 5.62 -5.14 13.37
N LEU A 219 6.29 -6.13 13.97
CA LEU A 219 5.65 -7.09 14.88
C LEU A 219 5.03 -6.38 16.09
N ALA A 220 5.78 -5.44 16.69
CA ALA A 220 5.29 -4.63 17.80
C ALA A 220 4.07 -3.80 17.42
N PHE A 221 4.11 -3.11 16.28
CA PHE A 221 2.97 -2.34 15.75
C PHE A 221 1.74 -3.23 15.55
N TRP A 222 1.89 -4.37 14.86
CA TRP A 222 0.79 -5.27 14.53
C TRP A 222 0.15 -5.90 15.77
N ALA A 223 0.94 -6.13 16.82
CA ALA A 223 0.44 -6.69 18.06
C ALA A 223 -0.59 -5.80 18.77
N VAL A 224 -0.42 -4.47 18.67
CA VAL A 224 -1.15 -3.52 19.52
C VAL A 224 -2.03 -2.53 18.78
N VAL A 225 -1.90 -2.40 17.45
CA VAL A 225 -2.71 -1.47 16.68
C VAL A 225 -4.19 -1.90 16.69
N PRO A 226 -5.15 -1.00 17.01
CA PRO A 226 -6.57 -1.35 17.09
C PRO A 226 -7.22 -1.34 15.69
N LEU A 227 -6.78 -2.25 14.81
CA LEU A 227 -7.34 -2.43 13.47
C LEU A 227 -7.96 -3.83 13.34
N PRO A 228 -8.99 -4.01 12.51
CA PRO A 228 -9.55 -5.32 12.20
C PRO A 228 -8.62 -6.10 11.27
N VAL A 229 -7.51 -6.60 11.83
CA VAL A 229 -6.49 -7.39 11.11
C VAL A 229 -7.03 -8.78 10.79
N ALA A 230 -7.28 -9.05 9.50
CA ALA A 230 -7.70 -10.36 9.00
C ALA A 230 -6.51 -11.30 8.78
N ALA A 231 -5.38 -10.78 8.28
CA ALA A 231 -4.18 -11.56 8.03
C ALA A 231 -2.91 -10.72 8.23
N LEU A 232 -1.83 -11.36 8.68
CA LEU A 232 -0.47 -10.80 8.68
C LEU A 232 0.46 -11.75 7.91
N ILE A 233 1.20 -11.22 6.94
CA ILE A 233 2.04 -12.03 6.05
C ILE A 233 3.46 -11.46 6.05
N ASP A 234 4.44 -12.23 6.51
CA ASP A 234 5.86 -11.92 6.27
C ASP A 234 6.13 -12.07 4.77
N SER A 235 6.61 -11.00 4.14
CA SER A 235 6.97 -10.98 2.71
C SER A 235 8.16 -11.88 2.34
N GLY A 236 8.82 -12.50 3.31
CA GLY A 236 10.13 -13.15 3.11
C GLY A 236 11.24 -12.11 2.83
N GLY A 237 10.98 -10.85 3.18
CA GLY A 237 11.87 -9.70 3.00
C GLY A 237 11.70 -8.70 4.12
N LYS A 238 11.58 -7.40 3.80
CA LYS A 238 11.56 -6.32 4.79
C LYS A 238 10.19 -6.07 5.41
N SER A 239 9.10 -6.27 4.67
CA SER A 239 7.74 -5.91 5.11
C SER A 239 6.95 -7.08 5.69
N ILE A 240 6.01 -6.78 6.58
CA ILE A 240 4.86 -7.60 6.96
C ILE A 240 3.63 -6.90 6.37
N HIS A 241 2.90 -7.62 5.53
CA HIS A 241 1.67 -7.13 4.92
C HIS A 241 0.50 -7.45 5.86
N GLY A 242 -0.21 -6.43 6.31
CA GLY A 242 -1.45 -6.58 7.08
C GLY A 242 -2.68 -6.37 6.19
N TRP A 243 -3.62 -7.32 6.22
CA TRP A 243 -4.91 -7.19 5.55
C TRP A 243 -5.92 -6.69 6.56
N ILE A 244 -6.42 -5.48 6.35
CA ILE A 244 -7.36 -4.84 7.26
C ILE A 244 -8.75 -4.93 6.63
N ARG A 245 -9.70 -5.54 7.33
CA ARG A 245 -11.08 -5.69 6.85
C ARG A 245 -11.76 -4.33 6.72
N THR A 246 -12.45 -4.12 5.60
CA THR A 246 -13.07 -2.83 5.24
C THR A 246 -14.58 -2.92 5.20
N ASP A 247 -15.19 -3.16 6.38
CA ASP A 247 -16.65 -3.27 6.50
C ASP A 247 -17.38 -1.99 6.08
N GLY A 248 -18.50 -2.17 5.37
CA GLY A 248 -19.37 -1.07 4.96
C GLY A 248 -18.88 -0.27 3.75
N ILE A 249 -17.83 -0.71 3.06
CA ILE A 249 -17.38 -0.09 1.80
C ILE A 249 -18.09 -0.76 0.61
N THR A 250 -18.94 0.00 -0.07
CA THR A 250 -19.81 -0.51 -1.14
C THR A 250 -19.36 -0.12 -2.54
N ASP A 251 -18.53 0.92 -2.67
CA ASP A 251 -18.11 1.50 -3.94
C ASP A 251 -16.77 2.25 -3.81
N ALA A 252 -16.22 2.64 -4.96
CA ALA A 252 -14.93 3.34 -5.06
C ALA A 252 -14.94 4.74 -4.42
N GLN A 253 -16.11 5.40 -4.34
CA GLN A 253 -16.22 6.69 -3.66
C GLN A 253 -16.08 6.50 -2.15
N ALA A 254 -16.81 5.54 -1.57
CA ALA A 254 -16.69 5.17 -0.18
C ALA A 254 -15.27 4.69 0.16
N TRP A 255 -14.61 3.97 -0.74
CA TRP A 255 -13.19 3.61 -0.58
C TRP A 255 -12.30 4.84 -0.51
N THR A 256 -12.44 5.78 -1.45
CA THR A 256 -11.63 7.01 -1.48
C THR A 256 -11.81 7.83 -0.20
N GLU A 257 -13.05 7.97 0.28
CA GLU A 257 -13.37 8.73 1.48
C GLU A 257 -12.90 8.02 2.76
N LYS A 258 -13.24 6.74 2.94
CA LYS A 258 -13.01 6.03 4.20
C LYS A 258 -11.62 5.42 4.28
N ILE A 259 -11.13 4.85 3.19
CA ILE A 259 -9.85 4.13 3.17
C ILE A 259 -8.72 5.07 2.79
N GLU A 260 -8.74 5.67 1.60
CA GLU A 260 -7.62 6.51 1.16
C GLU A 260 -7.46 7.77 2.03
N THR A 261 -8.58 8.39 2.40
CA THR A 261 -8.58 9.65 3.16
C THR A 261 -8.58 9.38 4.67
N GLU A 262 -9.66 8.82 5.22
CA GLU A 262 -9.80 8.71 6.69
C GLU A 262 -8.82 7.72 7.34
N LEU A 263 -8.61 6.55 6.74
CA LEU A 263 -7.68 5.56 7.28
C LEU A 263 -6.23 5.88 6.89
N TYR A 264 -5.91 6.01 5.60
CA TYR A 264 -4.53 6.22 5.17
C TYR A 264 -4.02 7.62 5.45
N ALA A 265 -4.55 8.63 4.75
CA ALA A 265 -3.99 9.98 4.79
C ALA A 265 -4.01 10.59 6.19
N ARG A 266 -5.11 10.37 6.94
CA ARG A 266 -5.29 10.99 8.26
C ARG A 266 -4.69 10.20 9.42
N ARG A 267 -4.47 8.88 9.28
CA ARG A 267 -4.05 8.01 10.40
C ARG A 267 -2.80 7.18 10.12
N LEU A 268 -2.79 6.36 9.08
CA LEU A 268 -1.71 5.40 8.84
C LEU A 268 -0.44 6.02 8.26
N ILE A 269 -0.55 6.90 7.26
CA ILE A 269 0.61 7.56 6.65
C ILE A 269 1.39 8.41 7.67
N PRO A 270 0.75 9.17 8.58
CA PRO A 270 1.44 9.83 9.70
C PRO A 270 2.23 8.89 10.63
N MET A 271 1.88 7.60 10.66
CA MET A 271 2.61 6.55 11.38
C MET A 271 3.64 5.82 10.52
N GLY A 272 3.89 6.26 9.28
CA GLY A 272 4.94 5.70 8.41
C GLY A 272 4.51 4.52 7.53
N VAL A 273 3.21 4.23 7.43
CA VAL A 273 2.68 3.25 6.45
C VAL A 273 2.92 3.75 5.03
N ASP A 274 3.27 2.83 4.11
CA ASP A 274 3.49 3.17 2.69
C ASP A 274 2.22 3.77 2.05
N PRO A 275 2.25 5.04 1.61
CA PRO A 275 1.11 5.68 0.95
C PRO A 275 0.72 5.04 -0.38
N ALA A 276 1.59 4.27 -1.03
CA ALA A 276 1.30 3.63 -2.32
C ALA A 276 0.39 2.40 -2.18
N CYS A 277 0.12 1.93 -0.97
CA CYS A 277 -0.66 0.71 -0.72
C CYS A 277 -2.18 0.91 -0.62
N LYS A 278 -2.66 2.16 -0.71
CA LYS A 278 -4.04 2.52 -0.40
C LYS A 278 -5.07 2.18 -1.48
N ASN A 279 -4.65 1.73 -2.66
CA ASN A 279 -5.55 1.50 -3.78
C ASN A 279 -6.28 0.14 -3.67
N GLU A 280 -7.48 0.06 -4.22
CA GLU A 280 -8.42 -1.06 -4.08
C GLU A 280 -7.88 -2.37 -4.67
N SER A 281 -7.10 -2.28 -5.75
CA SER A 281 -6.50 -3.43 -6.42
C SER A 281 -5.04 -3.69 -5.98
N ARG A 282 -4.64 -3.25 -4.78
CA ARG A 282 -3.26 -3.39 -4.30
C ARG A 282 -2.85 -4.85 -4.21
N LEU A 283 -1.66 -5.17 -4.71
CA LEU A 283 -1.07 -6.49 -4.55
C LEU A 283 -0.55 -6.68 -3.12
N SER A 284 -0.86 -7.83 -2.55
CA SER A 284 -0.20 -8.36 -1.37
C SER A 284 0.63 -9.59 -1.73
N ARG A 285 1.58 -9.91 -0.86
CA ARG A 285 2.30 -11.18 -0.84
C ARG A 285 1.32 -12.35 -0.66
N LEU A 286 1.50 -13.43 -1.43
CA LEU A 286 0.77 -14.68 -1.23
C LEU A 286 1.59 -15.56 -0.27
N PRO A 287 1.08 -15.93 0.92
CA PRO A 287 1.84 -16.76 1.83
C PRO A 287 2.02 -18.17 1.26
N GLY A 288 3.11 -18.82 1.65
CA GLY A 288 3.52 -20.13 1.15
C GLY A 288 4.29 -20.12 -0.16
N HIS A 289 4.35 -19.02 -0.89
CA HIS A 289 5.25 -18.92 -2.05
C HIS A 289 6.72 -18.76 -1.61
N TYR A 290 7.57 -19.67 -2.08
CA TYR A 290 9.01 -19.64 -1.85
C TYR A 290 9.71 -18.65 -2.78
N ARG A 291 10.42 -17.68 -2.20
CA ARG A 291 11.20 -16.69 -2.92
C ARG A 291 12.62 -17.19 -3.10
N ALA A 292 12.88 -17.85 -4.23
CA ALA A 292 14.18 -18.45 -4.52
C ALA A 292 15.33 -17.43 -4.43
N GLU A 293 15.10 -16.18 -4.82
CA GLU A 293 16.10 -15.11 -4.77
C GLU A 293 16.43 -14.60 -3.35
N LYS A 294 15.63 -15.01 -2.35
CA LYS A 294 15.81 -14.68 -0.93
C LYS A 294 16.01 -15.91 -0.06
N GLU A 295 15.91 -17.11 -0.63
CA GLU A 295 15.90 -18.39 0.08
C GLU A 295 14.92 -18.43 1.26
N ARG A 296 13.75 -17.79 1.10
CA ARG A 296 12.76 -17.62 2.17
C ARG A 296 11.34 -17.81 1.65
N TYR A 297 10.49 -18.41 2.48
CA TYR A 297 9.05 -18.39 2.26
C TYR A 297 8.45 -17.02 2.62
N GLN A 298 7.43 -16.64 1.87
CA GLN A 298 6.39 -15.75 2.40
C GLN A 298 5.59 -16.53 3.43
N LYS A 299 5.43 -16.04 4.66
CA LYS A 299 4.85 -16.82 5.77
C LYS A 299 3.61 -16.14 6.31
N LEU A 300 2.55 -16.90 6.55
CA LEU A 300 1.39 -16.43 7.28
C LEU A 300 1.72 -16.38 8.78
N LEU A 301 1.57 -15.22 9.39
CA LEU A 301 1.87 -14.98 10.81
C LEU A 301 0.62 -14.94 11.68
N TYR A 302 -0.52 -14.56 11.11
CA TYR A 302 -1.79 -14.43 11.83
C TYR A 302 -2.94 -14.53 10.83
N LEU A 303 -4.05 -15.19 11.20
CA LEU A 303 -5.26 -15.31 10.39
C LEU A 303 -6.52 -15.31 11.26
N ASN A 304 -7.41 -14.36 11.00
CA ASN A 304 -8.68 -14.17 11.70
C ASN A 304 -9.83 -13.91 10.70
N PRO A 305 -10.82 -14.82 10.57
CA PRO A 305 -11.99 -14.62 9.69
C PRO A 305 -12.97 -13.55 10.18
N HIS A 306 -12.92 -13.22 11.47
CA HIS A 306 -13.87 -12.30 12.10
C HIS A 306 -13.12 -11.23 12.90
N PRO A 307 -12.28 -10.43 12.23
CA PRO A 307 -11.49 -9.44 12.94
C PRO A 307 -12.34 -8.25 13.36
N ALA A 308 -12.04 -7.72 14.54
CA ALA A 308 -12.67 -6.53 15.12
C ALA A 308 -11.61 -5.43 15.29
N PRO A 309 -11.99 -4.14 15.37
CA PRO A 309 -11.06 -3.03 15.52
C PRO A 309 -10.48 -2.94 16.93
N ILE A 310 -9.76 -3.99 17.34
CA ILE A 310 -9.13 -4.17 18.65
C ILE A 310 -7.70 -4.69 18.46
N PRO A 311 -6.79 -4.45 19.42
CA PRO A 311 -5.45 -5.03 19.41
C PRO A 311 -5.47 -6.57 19.36
N ILE A 312 -4.53 -7.19 18.63
CA ILE A 312 -4.35 -8.65 18.62
C ILE A 312 -4.02 -9.15 20.03
N PHE A 313 -3.16 -8.42 20.74
CA PHE A 313 -2.86 -8.68 22.14
C PHE A 313 -3.52 -7.63 23.03
N GLY A 314 -4.46 -8.07 23.88
CA GLY A 314 -4.93 -7.25 25.00
C GLY A 314 -3.89 -7.16 26.11
N ASP A 315 -4.06 -6.18 27.01
CA ASP A 315 -3.10 -5.80 28.05
C ASP A 315 -2.56 -6.99 28.88
N LYS A 316 -3.44 -7.93 29.25
CA LYS A 316 -3.05 -9.12 30.05
C LYS A 316 -2.08 -10.05 29.30
N LYS A 317 -2.27 -10.24 28.00
CA LYS A 317 -1.40 -11.11 27.18
C LYS A 317 -0.04 -10.44 26.95
N LEU A 318 -0.02 -9.13 26.68
CA LEU A 318 1.22 -8.33 26.59
C LEU A 318 2.04 -8.40 27.88
N ALA A 319 1.39 -8.22 29.05
CA ALA A 319 2.07 -8.31 30.33
C ALA A 319 2.69 -9.70 30.61
N ALA A 320 2.14 -10.78 30.06
CA ALA A 320 2.73 -12.12 30.18
C ALA A 320 4.00 -12.26 29.32
N ILE A 321 3.99 -11.70 28.10
CA ILE A 321 5.13 -11.75 27.18
C ILE A 321 6.29 -10.90 27.71
N HIS A 322 6.02 -9.67 28.18
CA HIS A 322 7.06 -8.82 28.75
C HIS A 322 7.75 -9.45 29.97
N ARG A 323 7.01 -10.19 30.80
CA ARG A 323 7.59 -10.92 31.94
C ARG A 323 8.55 -12.03 31.50
N ARG A 324 8.22 -12.77 30.44
CA ARG A 324 9.13 -13.79 29.87
C ARG A 324 10.41 -13.16 29.34
N ALA A 325 10.28 -12.05 28.61
CA ALA A 325 11.43 -11.33 28.05
C ALA A 325 12.35 -10.71 29.11
N SER A 326 11.84 -10.37 30.30
CA SER A 326 12.65 -9.85 31.42
C SER A 326 13.38 -10.92 32.24
N GLN A 327 13.08 -12.20 32.01
CA GLN A 327 13.64 -13.34 32.75
C GLN A 327 14.62 -14.19 31.90
N ALA A 328 14.73 -13.90 30.60
CA ALA A 328 15.67 -14.51 29.66
C ALA A 328 16.84 -13.56 29.42
#